data_AF-A0A165WVY2-F1
#
_entry.id   AF-A0A165WVY2-F1
#
_cell.length_a   1.000
_cell.length_b   1.000
_cell.length_c   1.000
_cell.angle_alpha   90.00
_cell.angle_beta   90.00
_cell.angle_gamma   90.00
#
_symmetry.space_group_name_H-M   'P 1'
#
loop_
_entity.id
_entity.type
_entity.pdbx_description
1 polymer ?
#
loop_
_entity_poly.entity_id
_entity_poly.type
_entity_poly.pdbx_seq_one_letter_code
_entity_poly.pdbx_strand_id
1 'polypeptide(L)'
;MMMTDALFSAPRLRFSQKQISAVLDYAKQMGAKNVPSKDALKQFRKKCIEKLGDPTKKVRFASGNIAFVNDMHVAAARAYGNPQIRPKMRCLPEDTKEHIVGENAEHGKRPVREACHAAEWLNGGPKHALTPMLRVGQKDFYVNELLRTDTGLFFIPERFFERRESGILHKWSRGHSVTSTEVFNLVLLQSFGTYIVQGGAHGVSRAQRCLCRKL
;
A
#
# COMPACT_ATOMS: atom_id res chain seq x y z
N MET A 1 -9.44 31.74 -12.34
CA MET A 1 -9.62 30.45 -13.05
C MET A 1 -9.53 29.26 -12.09
N MET A 2 -8.36 28.90 -11.55
CA MET A 2 -8.19 27.68 -10.75
C MET A 2 -9.05 27.61 -9.47
N MET A 3 -9.08 28.67 -8.65
CA MET A 3 -9.87 28.72 -7.40
C MET A 3 -11.37 28.56 -7.66
N THR A 4 -11.88 29.27 -8.67
CA THR A 4 -13.29 29.21 -9.09
C THR A 4 -13.67 27.81 -9.58
N ASP A 5 -12.77 27.17 -10.34
CA ASP A 5 -12.98 25.79 -10.78
C ASP A 5 -12.96 24.79 -9.62
N ALA A 6 -12.03 24.95 -8.66
CA ALA A 6 -11.94 24.11 -7.47
C ALA A 6 -13.22 24.20 -6.60
N LEU A 7 -13.77 25.40 -6.43
CA LEU A 7 -15.04 25.60 -5.71
C LEU A 7 -16.19 24.83 -6.37
N PHE A 8 -16.34 24.97 -7.69
CA PHE A 8 -17.43 24.34 -8.45
C PHE A 8 -17.20 22.85 -8.76
N SER A 9 -16.02 22.33 -8.47
CA SER A 9 -15.63 20.92 -8.67
C SER A 9 -15.46 20.17 -7.34
N ALA A 10 -15.77 20.80 -6.21
CA ALA A 10 -15.65 20.18 -4.90
C ALA A 10 -16.62 18.98 -4.76
N PRO A 11 -16.16 17.79 -4.33
CA PRO A 11 -16.98 16.57 -4.32
C PRO A 11 -18.27 16.67 -3.51
N ARG A 12 -18.28 17.50 -2.46
CA ARG A 12 -19.40 17.68 -1.54
C ARG A 12 -20.32 18.84 -1.92
N LEU A 13 -19.95 19.66 -2.89
CA LEU A 13 -20.71 20.83 -3.34
C LEU A 13 -21.08 20.65 -4.81
N ARG A 14 -22.27 20.09 -5.05
CA ARG A 14 -22.79 19.94 -6.41
C ARG A 14 -23.52 21.20 -6.83
N PHE A 15 -22.86 22.03 -7.62
CA PHE A 15 -23.50 23.18 -8.24
C PHE A 15 -24.18 22.81 -9.56
N SER A 16 -25.45 23.18 -9.68
CA SER A 16 -26.16 23.15 -10.96
C SER A 16 -25.63 24.22 -11.91
N GLN A 17 -25.87 24.05 -13.20
CA GLN A 17 -25.48 25.02 -14.22
C GLN A 17 -26.10 26.41 -14.02
N LYS A 18 -27.25 26.50 -13.33
CA LYS A 18 -27.93 27.74 -12.95
C LYS A 18 -27.32 28.37 -11.68
N GLN A 19 -26.89 27.53 -10.73
CA GLN A 19 -26.23 28.01 -9.52
C GLN A 19 -24.83 28.56 -9.84
N ILE A 20 -24.09 27.91 -10.74
CA ILE A 20 -22.79 28.44 -11.21
C ILE A 20 -22.96 29.82 -11.84
N SER A 21 -23.97 30.02 -12.71
CA SER A 21 -24.22 31.35 -13.28
C SER A 21 -24.60 32.37 -12.23
N ALA A 22 -25.50 32.02 -11.30
CA ALA A 22 -25.90 32.92 -10.22
C ALA A 22 -24.70 33.38 -9.37
N VAL A 23 -23.78 32.48 -9.02
CA VAL A 23 -22.57 32.82 -8.24
C VAL A 23 -21.63 33.72 -9.04
N LEU A 24 -21.44 33.44 -10.34
CA LEU A 24 -20.59 34.27 -11.20
C LEU A 24 -21.20 35.66 -11.44
N ASP A 25 -22.51 35.75 -11.61
CA ASP A 25 -23.21 37.02 -11.83
C ASP A 25 -23.28 37.83 -10.55
N TYR A 26 -23.46 37.19 -9.39
CA TYR A 26 -23.31 37.83 -8.09
C TYR A 26 -21.90 38.42 -7.92
N ALA A 27 -20.85 37.65 -8.25
CA ALA A 27 -19.47 38.15 -8.18
C ALA A 27 -19.23 39.38 -9.08
N LYS A 28 -19.82 39.40 -10.28
CA LYS A 28 -19.74 40.57 -11.18
C LYS A 28 -20.46 41.79 -10.60
N GLN A 29 -21.67 41.60 -10.04
CA GLN A 29 -22.44 42.69 -9.43
C GLN A 29 -21.73 43.28 -8.21
N MET A 30 -21.00 42.47 -7.46
CA MET A 30 -20.14 42.91 -6.35
C MET A 30 -18.86 43.63 -6.81
N GLY A 31 -18.67 43.85 -8.11
CA GLY A 31 -17.52 44.57 -8.66
C GLY A 31 -16.23 43.75 -8.71
N ALA A 32 -16.30 42.42 -8.59
CA ALA A 32 -15.12 41.58 -8.70
C ALA A 32 -14.50 41.69 -10.12
N LYS A 33 -13.19 41.94 -10.18
CA LYS A 33 -12.46 42.01 -11.45
C LYS A 33 -12.09 40.59 -11.92
N ASN A 34 -12.05 40.39 -13.24
CA ASN A 34 -11.62 39.12 -13.87
C ASN A 34 -12.48 37.89 -13.53
N VAL A 35 -13.80 38.05 -13.39
CA VAL A 35 -14.72 36.92 -13.19
C VAL A 35 -14.76 36.06 -14.47
N PRO A 36 -14.44 34.76 -14.39
CA PRO A 36 -14.41 33.90 -15.57
C PRO A 36 -15.84 33.68 -16.10
N SER A 37 -15.97 33.59 -17.44
CA SER A 37 -17.22 33.13 -18.02
C SER A 37 -17.41 31.63 -17.76
N LYS A 38 -18.66 31.20 -17.81
CA LYS A 38 -19.03 29.79 -17.71
C LYS A 38 -18.35 28.92 -18.77
N ASP A 39 -18.22 29.42 -19.99
CA ASP A 39 -17.56 28.69 -21.07
C ASP A 39 -16.05 28.66 -20.89
N ALA A 40 -15.48 29.73 -20.35
CA ALA A 40 -14.07 29.80 -20.00
C ALA A 40 -13.73 28.75 -18.92
N LEU A 41 -14.61 28.56 -17.92
CA LEU A 41 -14.48 27.48 -16.93
C LEU A 41 -14.60 26.09 -17.56
N LYS A 42 -15.54 25.87 -18.48
CA LYS A 42 -15.66 24.58 -19.20
C LYS A 42 -14.43 24.27 -20.04
N GLN A 43 -13.89 25.24 -20.76
CA GLN A 43 -12.67 25.07 -21.54
C GLN A 43 -11.46 24.82 -20.63
N PHE A 44 -11.36 25.53 -19.51
CA PHE A 44 -10.33 25.28 -18.51
C PHE A 44 -10.41 23.83 -17.99
N ARG A 45 -11.60 23.36 -17.60
CA ARG A 45 -11.82 21.96 -17.18
C ARG A 45 -11.39 20.96 -18.23
N LYS A 46 -11.77 21.15 -19.49
CA LYS A 46 -11.35 20.27 -20.59
C LYS A 46 -9.83 20.21 -20.73
N LYS A 47 -9.16 21.36 -20.73
CA LYS A 47 -7.70 21.44 -20.79
C LYS A 47 -7.03 20.78 -19.58
N CYS A 48 -7.61 20.91 -18.40
CA CYS A 48 -7.12 20.23 -17.20
C CYS A 48 -7.26 18.71 -17.32
N ILE A 49 -8.42 18.21 -17.76
CA ILE A 49 -8.65 16.77 -17.96
C ILE A 49 -7.71 16.23 -19.04
N GLU A 50 -7.49 16.95 -20.14
CA GLU A 50 -6.55 16.57 -21.20
C GLU A 50 -5.10 16.49 -20.67
N LYS A 51 -4.69 17.42 -19.80
CA LYS A 51 -3.32 17.45 -19.25
C LYS A 51 -3.09 16.47 -18.09
N LEU A 52 -4.05 16.33 -17.18
CA LEU A 52 -3.94 15.47 -16.00
C LEU A 52 -4.46 14.04 -16.24
N GLY A 53 -5.19 13.81 -17.33
CA GLY A 53 -5.85 12.56 -17.67
C GLY A 53 -7.20 12.39 -16.97
N ASP A 54 -8.17 11.84 -17.70
CA ASP A 54 -9.37 11.26 -17.09
C ASP A 54 -9.05 9.82 -16.66
N PRO A 55 -9.13 9.48 -15.36
CA PRO A 55 -8.98 8.09 -14.92
C PRO A 55 -10.10 7.19 -15.47
N THR A 56 -11.21 7.77 -15.95
CA THR A 56 -12.45 7.07 -16.30
C THR A 56 -12.52 6.82 -17.79
N LYS A 57 -12.57 5.54 -18.18
CA LYS A 57 -12.80 5.12 -19.57
C LYS A 57 -14.25 4.69 -19.73
N LYS A 58 -14.91 5.23 -20.75
CA LYS A 58 -16.24 4.77 -21.15
C LYS A 58 -16.08 3.49 -21.98
N VAL A 59 -16.53 2.37 -21.45
CA VAL A 59 -16.49 1.06 -22.10
C VAL A 59 -17.92 0.67 -22.48
N ARG A 60 -18.12 0.32 -23.75
CA ARG A 60 -19.38 -0.26 -24.22
C ARG A 60 -19.20 -1.77 -24.34
N PHE A 61 -20.03 -2.52 -23.64
CA PHE A 61 -20.04 -3.98 -23.74
C PHE A 61 -20.81 -4.43 -24.99
N ALA A 62 -20.53 -5.65 -25.45
CA ALA A 62 -21.24 -6.27 -26.57
C ALA A 62 -22.76 -6.37 -26.33
N SER A 63 -23.19 -6.45 -25.06
CA SER A 63 -24.61 -6.43 -24.65
C SER A 63 -25.29 -5.06 -24.76
N GLY A 64 -24.58 -4.02 -25.23
CA GLY A 64 -25.11 -2.66 -25.36
C GLY A 64 -24.96 -1.79 -24.12
N ASN A 65 -24.65 -2.38 -22.96
CA ASN A 65 -24.44 -1.66 -21.71
C ASN A 65 -23.20 -0.76 -21.77
N ILE A 66 -23.31 0.42 -21.16
CA ILE A 66 -22.24 1.40 -21.04
C ILE A 66 -21.78 1.42 -19.59
N ALA A 67 -20.51 1.11 -19.34
CA ALA A 67 -19.88 1.30 -18.05
C ALA A 67 -18.79 2.37 -18.12
N PHE A 68 -18.57 3.02 -17.00
CA PHE A 68 -17.48 3.95 -16.78
C PHE A 68 -16.47 3.25 -15.86
N VAL A 69 -15.36 2.80 -16.42
CA VAL A 69 -14.35 2.01 -15.71
C VAL A 69 -13.17 2.90 -15.41
N ASN A 70 -12.83 3.03 -14.13
CA ASN A 70 -11.60 3.69 -13.71
C ASN A 70 -10.40 2.76 -13.92
N ASP A 71 -9.29 3.33 -14.36
CA ASP A 71 -8.02 2.60 -14.40
C ASP A 71 -7.56 2.26 -12.97
N MET A 72 -7.52 0.97 -12.67
CA MET A 72 -7.15 0.47 -11.34
C MET A 72 -5.71 0.86 -10.96
N HIS A 73 -4.79 0.93 -11.92
CA HIS A 73 -3.41 1.33 -11.66
C HIS A 73 -3.33 2.80 -11.25
N VAL A 74 -4.11 3.67 -11.90
CA VAL A 74 -4.20 5.09 -11.55
C VAL A 74 -4.84 5.27 -10.18
N ALA A 75 -5.90 4.51 -9.87
CA ALA A 75 -6.53 4.55 -8.56
C ALA A 75 -5.57 4.08 -7.45
N ALA A 76 -4.84 2.98 -7.67
CA ALA A 76 -3.83 2.49 -6.75
C ALA A 76 -2.70 3.52 -6.56
N ALA A 77 -2.14 4.07 -7.65
CA ALA A 77 -1.09 5.09 -7.58
C ALA A 77 -1.53 6.32 -6.78
N ARG A 78 -2.77 6.79 -6.95
CA ARG A 78 -3.34 7.90 -6.16
C ARG A 78 -3.49 7.55 -4.68
N ALA A 79 -3.91 6.34 -4.35
CA ALA A 79 -3.99 5.87 -2.97
C ALA A 79 -2.60 5.78 -2.33
N TYR A 80 -1.61 5.27 -3.06
CA TYR A 80 -0.21 5.19 -2.63
C TYR A 80 0.42 6.57 -2.42
N GLY A 81 0.11 7.54 -3.29
CA GLY A 81 0.62 8.90 -3.19
C GLY A 81 -0.03 9.77 -2.12
N ASN A 82 -1.16 9.34 -1.55
CA ASN A 82 -1.87 10.10 -0.52
C ASN A 82 -1.28 9.82 0.88
N PRO A 83 -0.68 10.82 1.57
CA PRO A 83 -0.05 10.63 2.88
C PRO A 83 -0.99 10.16 3.99
N GLN A 84 -2.29 10.41 3.86
CA GLN A 84 -3.29 10.00 4.86
C GLN A 84 -3.81 8.57 4.62
N ILE A 85 -3.82 8.12 3.37
CA ILE A 85 -4.30 6.78 2.99
C ILE A 85 -3.14 5.78 3.04
N ARG A 86 -1.96 6.17 2.57
CA ARG A 86 -0.78 5.30 2.47
C ARG A 86 -0.47 4.53 3.76
N PRO A 87 -0.50 5.13 4.98
CA PRO A 87 -0.23 4.40 6.22
C PRO A 87 -1.28 3.35 6.59
N LYS A 88 -2.49 3.47 6.02
CA LYS A 88 -3.60 2.54 6.24
C LYS A 88 -3.60 1.37 5.26
N MET A 89 -2.74 1.42 4.22
CA MET A 89 -2.62 0.34 3.25
C MET A 89 -1.76 -0.79 3.80
N ARG A 90 -2.35 -1.98 3.94
CA ARG A 90 -1.62 -3.19 4.31
C ARG A 90 -1.03 -3.86 3.07
N CYS A 91 0.28 -3.76 2.90
CA CYS A 91 1.00 -4.35 1.76
C CYS A 91 1.68 -5.68 2.11
N LEU A 92 1.76 -6.03 3.39
CA LEU A 92 2.38 -7.26 3.86
C LEU A 92 1.29 -8.25 4.31
N PRO A 93 1.46 -9.55 4.05
CA PRO A 93 0.63 -10.56 4.70
C PRO A 93 0.79 -10.50 6.22
N GLU A 94 -0.30 -10.73 6.96
CA GLU A 94 -0.33 -10.79 8.43
C GLU A 94 -0.58 -12.23 8.89
N ASP A 95 0.32 -12.75 9.72
CA ASP A 95 0.20 -14.08 10.33
C ASP A 95 -0.62 -13.98 11.62
N THR A 96 -1.91 -14.30 11.53
CA THR A 96 -2.90 -14.14 12.60
C THR A 96 -2.89 -15.25 13.66
N LYS A 97 -1.76 -15.94 13.88
CA LYS A 97 -1.67 -17.07 14.83
C LYS A 97 -2.07 -16.72 16.26
N GLU A 98 -1.82 -15.49 16.72
CA GLU A 98 -2.23 -15.03 18.06
C GLU A 98 -3.73 -14.69 18.15
N HIS A 99 -4.44 -14.48 17.04
CA HIS A 99 -5.87 -14.10 17.05
C HIS A 99 -6.82 -15.27 17.37
N ILE A 100 -6.30 -16.45 17.71
CA ILE A 100 -7.08 -17.64 18.12
C ILE A 100 -7.42 -17.54 19.62
N VAL A 101 -7.91 -16.39 20.08
CA VAL A 101 -8.42 -16.23 21.45
C VAL A 101 -9.82 -15.62 21.34
N GLY A 102 -10.83 -16.49 21.47
CA GLY A 102 -12.25 -16.16 21.41
C GLY A 102 -13.11 -17.38 21.02
N GLU A 103 -14.39 -17.36 21.36
CA GLU A 103 -15.37 -18.46 21.21
C GLU A 103 -15.50 -19.02 19.77
N ASN A 104 -15.01 -18.33 18.75
CA ASN A 104 -14.98 -18.81 17.36
C ASN A 104 -13.75 -19.67 17.02
N ALA A 105 -12.90 -20.01 18.00
CA ALA A 105 -11.73 -20.87 17.84
C ALA A 105 -12.06 -22.36 17.71
N GLU A 106 -13.32 -22.76 17.89
CA GLU A 106 -13.76 -24.18 17.99
C GLU A 106 -13.41 -25.07 16.79
N HIS A 107 -13.01 -24.51 15.64
CA HIS A 107 -12.66 -25.29 14.46
C HIS A 107 -11.21 -25.12 13.98
N GLY A 108 -10.33 -24.51 14.79
CA GLY A 108 -8.91 -24.34 14.42
C GLY A 108 -8.66 -23.46 13.19
N LYS A 109 -9.67 -22.71 12.73
CA LYS A 109 -9.59 -21.85 11.54
C LYS A 109 -9.17 -20.44 11.92
N ARG A 110 -8.21 -19.88 11.16
CA ARG A 110 -7.70 -18.52 11.34
C ARG A 110 -8.80 -17.50 11.01
N PRO A 111 -9.06 -16.48 11.85
CA PRO A 111 -10.04 -15.45 11.52
C PRO A 111 -9.53 -14.57 10.37
N VAL A 112 -10.07 -14.76 9.18
CA VAL A 112 -9.81 -13.92 8.01
C VAL A 112 -10.86 -12.81 7.99
N ARG A 113 -10.42 -11.55 8.20
CA ARG A 113 -11.26 -10.35 8.10
C ARG A 113 -10.87 -9.47 6.91
N GLU A 114 -9.58 -9.46 6.60
CA GLU A 114 -8.98 -8.72 5.50
C GLU A 114 -8.17 -9.68 4.63
N ALA A 115 -7.92 -9.30 3.37
CA ALA A 115 -7.17 -10.13 2.43
C ALA A 115 -5.74 -10.46 2.92
N CYS A 116 -5.12 -9.55 3.68
CA CYS A 116 -3.80 -9.76 4.27
C CYS A 116 -3.76 -10.87 5.34
N HIS A 117 -4.90 -11.27 5.92
CA HIS A 117 -4.97 -12.35 6.92
C HIS A 117 -5.05 -13.74 6.28
N ALA A 118 -5.22 -13.83 4.96
CA ALA A 118 -5.36 -15.11 4.27
C ALA A 118 -4.02 -15.87 4.30
N ALA A 119 -4.06 -17.13 4.73
CA ALA A 119 -2.87 -17.98 4.77
C ALA A 119 -2.22 -18.14 3.38
N GLU A 120 -3.03 -18.12 2.32
CA GLU A 120 -2.57 -18.15 0.92
C GLU A 120 -1.68 -16.96 0.59
N TRP A 121 -1.94 -15.78 1.14
CA TRP A 121 -1.13 -14.58 0.88
C TRP A 121 0.29 -14.73 1.43
N LEU A 122 0.43 -15.42 2.57
CA LEU A 122 1.71 -15.71 3.20
C LEU A 122 2.42 -16.90 2.54
N ASN A 123 1.69 -17.98 2.25
CA ASN A 123 2.26 -19.26 1.86
C ASN A 123 2.21 -19.54 0.35
N GLY A 124 1.06 -19.31 -0.28
CA GLY A 124 0.77 -19.70 -1.66
C GLY A 124 0.98 -18.61 -2.70
N GLY A 125 1.03 -17.33 -2.31
CA GLY A 125 1.13 -16.23 -3.28
C GLY A 125 2.41 -16.30 -4.10
N PRO A 126 2.43 -15.86 -5.36
CA PRO A 126 3.65 -15.83 -6.17
C PRO A 126 4.69 -14.87 -5.57
N LYS A 127 5.96 -15.30 -5.50
CA LYS A 127 7.06 -14.51 -4.89
C LYS A 127 7.22 -13.13 -5.55
N HIS A 128 7.04 -13.05 -6.87
CA HIS A 128 7.20 -11.81 -7.65
C HIS A 128 6.03 -10.81 -7.48
N ALA A 129 4.88 -11.26 -6.97
CA ALA A 129 3.70 -10.40 -6.79
C ALA A 129 3.60 -9.80 -5.38
N LEU A 130 4.44 -10.27 -4.45
CA LEU A 130 4.52 -9.71 -3.12
C LEU A 130 5.43 -8.48 -3.05
N THR A 131 5.25 -7.69 -1.99
CA THR A 131 6.11 -6.55 -1.67
C THR A 131 7.58 -6.98 -1.62
N PRO A 132 8.43 -6.50 -2.55
CA PRO A 132 9.81 -6.97 -2.70
C PRO A 132 10.78 -6.31 -1.71
N MET A 133 10.34 -5.26 -1.02
CA MET A 133 11.17 -4.45 -0.15
C MET A 133 10.45 -4.12 1.16
N LEU A 134 11.20 -4.18 2.25
CA LEU A 134 10.77 -3.78 3.58
C LEU A 134 11.60 -2.59 4.06
N ARG A 135 10.93 -1.47 4.34
CA ARG A 135 11.55 -0.32 5.02
C ARG A 135 11.38 -0.44 6.53
N VAL A 136 12.50 -0.39 7.25
CA VAL A 136 12.56 -0.32 8.72
C VAL A 136 13.42 0.87 9.10
N GLY A 137 12.81 1.90 9.70
CA GLY A 137 13.48 3.17 9.95
C GLY A 137 13.95 3.81 8.64
N GLN A 138 15.25 4.08 8.53
CA GLN A 138 15.91 4.65 7.34
C GLN A 138 16.61 3.60 6.47
N LYS A 139 16.33 2.31 6.67
CA LYS A 139 16.97 1.22 5.93
C LYS A 139 15.97 0.41 5.12
N ASP A 140 16.41 0.05 3.93
CA ASP A 140 15.66 -0.76 2.96
C ASP A 140 16.27 -2.15 2.85
N PHE A 141 15.43 -3.16 3.05
CA PHE A 141 15.76 -4.57 2.92
C PHE A 141 15.00 -5.16 1.74
N TYR A 142 15.69 -5.83 0.82
CA TYR A 142 15.04 -6.45 -0.34
C TYR A 142 14.99 -7.97 -0.18
N VAL A 143 14.00 -8.59 -0.83
CA VAL A 143 13.99 -10.04 -1.02
C VAL A 143 15.16 -10.47 -1.91
N ASN A 144 15.68 -11.67 -1.67
CA ASN A 144 16.80 -12.29 -2.36
C ASN A 144 18.16 -11.54 -2.21
N GLU A 145 18.27 -10.58 -1.28
CA GLU A 145 19.56 -9.96 -0.92
C GLU A 145 20.19 -10.65 0.30
N LEU A 146 21.52 -10.77 0.31
CA LEU A 146 22.24 -11.30 1.47
C LEU A 146 22.19 -10.29 2.62
N LEU A 147 21.62 -10.69 3.74
CA LEU A 147 21.55 -9.91 4.97
C LEU A 147 22.45 -10.54 6.04
N ARG A 148 23.05 -9.69 6.87
CA ARG A 148 23.79 -10.13 8.04
C ARG A 148 23.03 -9.78 9.32
N THR A 149 22.69 -10.77 10.11
CA THR A 149 22.07 -10.66 11.41
C THR A 149 22.99 -9.98 12.43
N ASP A 150 22.45 -9.38 13.48
CA ASP A 150 23.19 -8.87 14.65
C ASP A 150 24.02 -9.92 15.36
N THR A 151 23.55 -11.16 15.39
CA THR A 151 24.29 -12.36 15.82
C THR A 151 25.46 -12.74 14.89
N GLY A 152 25.62 -12.05 13.75
CA GLY A 152 26.67 -12.32 12.77
C GLY A 152 26.32 -13.40 11.74
N LEU A 153 25.15 -14.03 11.85
CA LEU A 153 24.68 -15.02 10.88
C LEU A 153 24.28 -14.36 9.55
N PHE A 154 24.32 -15.13 8.46
CA PHE A 154 23.86 -14.67 7.15
C PHE A 154 22.50 -15.26 6.80
N PHE A 155 21.67 -14.47 6.12
CA PHE A 155 20.30 -14.82 5.79
C PHE A 155 19.86 -14.17 4.48
N ILE A 156 19.10 -14.90 3.65
CA ILE A 156 18.49 -14.40 2.43
C ILE A 156 16.97 -14.43 2.59
N PRO A 157 16.27 -13.28 2.69
CA PRO A 157 14.82 -13.22 2.80
C PRO A 157 14.17 -13.55 1.47
N GLU A 158 13.21 -14.45 1.44
CA GLU A 158 12.37 -14.65 0.25
C GLU A 158 11.10 -13.81 0.30
N ARG A 159 10.56 -13.55 1.49
CA ARG A 159 9.28 -12.87 1.71
C ARG A 159 9.26 -12.16 3.05
N PHE A 160 8.54 -11.04 3.11
CA PHE A 160 8.26 -10.30 4.34
C PHE A 160 6.80 -10.49 4.76
N PHE A 161 6.56 -10.50 6.06
CA PHE A 161 5.22 -10.60 6.65
C PHE A 161 5.16 -9.91 8.01
N GLU A 162 3.97 -9.63 8.49
CA GLU A 162 3.73 -9.07 9.82
C GLU A 162 3.15 -10.15 10.74
N ARG A 163 3.55 -10.13 12.01
CA ARG A 163 3.00 -11.01 13.03
C ARG A 163 2.89 -10.24 14.33
N ARG A 164 1.77 -10.39 15.03
CA ARG A 164 1.63 -9.89 16.40
C ARG A 164 2.27 -10.87 17.37
N GLU A 165 3.09 -10.34 18.26
CA GLU A 165 3.61 -11.06 19.41
C GLU A 165 3.39 -10.21 20.66
N SER A 166 2.70 -10.76 21.67
CA SER A 166 2.36 -10.03 22.91
C SER A 166 1.64 -8.69 22.64
N GLY A 167 0.79 -8.65 21.61
CA GLY A 167 0.03 -7.46 21.20
C GLY A 167 0.82 -6.44 20.36
N ILE A 168 2.14 -6.61 20.20
CA ILE A 168 2.99 -5.74 19.39
C ILE A 168 3.12 -6.30 17.97
N LEU A 169 2.93 -5.47 16.95
CA LEU A 169 3.08 -5.87 15.55
C LEU A 169 4.56 -5.84 15.15
N HIS A 170 5.11 -7.01 14.83
CA HIS A 170 6.48 -7.18 14.37
C HIS A 170 6.53 -7.49 12.87
N LYS A 171 7.59 -7.02 12.21
CA LYS A 171 7.90 -7.39 10.83
C LYS A 171 8.88 -8.56 10.83
N TRP A 172 8.54 -9.58 10.07
CA TRP A 172 9.24 -10.83 9.94
C TRP A 172 9.61 -11.09 8.48
N SER A 173 10.58 -11.98 8.31
CA SER A 173 10.98 -12.50 7.02
C SER A 173 11.07 -14.02 7.06
N ARG A 174 10.73 -14.66 5.95
CA ARG A 174 10.95 -16.09 5.73
C ARG A 174 11.96 -16.25 4.61
N GLY A 175 12.92 -17.16 4.77
CA GLY A 175 13.94 -17.39 3.75
C GLY A 175 14.98 -18.42 4.16
N HIS A 176 16.20 -18.28 3.63
CA HIS A 176 17.27 -19.26 3.76
C HIS A 176 18.40 -18.76 4.65
N SER A 177 18.84 -19.60 5.59
CA SER A 177 20.08 -19.33 6.32
C SER A 177 21.28 -19.63 5.43
N VAL A 178 22.32 -18.81 5.54
CA VAL A 178 23.57 -18.98 4.80
C VAL A 178 24.69 -19.25 5.79
N THR A 179 25.52 -20.23 5.48
CA THR A 179 26.66 -20.61 6.32
C THR A 179 27.93 -20.56 5.48
N SER A 180 28.99 -20.01 6.03
CA SER A 180 30.29 -20.02 5.37
C SER A 180 30.88 -21.42 5.45
N THR A 181 31.40 -21.94 4.34
CA THR A 181 32.22 -23.16 4.32
C THR A 181 33.59 -22.84 3.76
N GLU A 182 34.58 -23.66 4.10
CA GLU A 182 36.00 -23.43 3.78
C GLU A 182 36.32 -23.63 2.29
N VAL A 183 35.45 -24.29 1.53
CA VAL A 183 35.72 -24.72 0.14
C VAL A 183 35.21 -23.71 -0.90
N PHE A 184 34.17 -22.95 -0.56
CA PHE A 184 33.63 -21.85 -1.36
C PHE A 184 33.11 -20.80 -0.38
N ASN A 185 33.53 -19.54 -0.54
CA ASN A 185 33.39 -18.49 0.47
C ASN A 185 31.96 -18.23 1.02
N LEU A 186 30.88 -18.81 0.47
CA LEU A 186 29.54 -18.90 1.07
C LEU A 186 28.78 -20.14 0.53
N VAL A 187 28.08 -20.89 1.37
CA VAL A 187 27.15 -21.96 0.96
C VAL A 187 25.76 -21.75 1.56
N LEU A 188 24.73 -21.94 0.74
CA LEU A 188 23.33 -21.88 1.17
C LEU A 188 22.96 -23.22 1.85
N LEU A 189 22.82 -23.21 3.18
CA LEU A 189 22.29 -24.36 3.91
C LEU A 189 20.76 -24.30 3.82
N GLN A 190 20.15 -25.32 3.22
CA GLN A 190 18.73 -25.35 2.81
C GLN A 190 17.70 -25.34 3.96
N SER A 191 18.05 -24.94 5.19
CA SER A 191 17.07 -24.83 6.26
C SER A 191 16.22 -23.58 6.09
N PHE A 192 14.90 -23.78 5.97
CA PHE A 192 13.92 -22.69 5.98
C PHE A 192 13.84 -22.09 7.38
N GLY A 193 14.22 -20.81 7.49
CA GLY A 193 14.16 -20.05 8.73
C GLY A 193 13.15 -18.91 8.66
N THR A 194 12.58 -18.55 9.81
CA THR A 194 11.83 -17.29 9.98
C THR A 194 12.56 -16.39 10.96
N TYR A 195 12.83 -15.16 10.55
CA TYR A 195 13.61 -14.19 11.32
C TYR A 195 12.88 -12.86 11.47
N ILE A 196 12.99 -12.25 12.65
CA ILE A 196 12.42 -10.93 12.96
C ILE A 196 13.30 -9.86 12.32
N VAL A 197 12.73 -8.94 11.53
CA VAL A 197 13.47 -7.82 10.90
C VAL A 197 13.35 -6.52 11.73
N GLN A 198 12.39 -6.45 12.66
CA GLN A 198 12.20 -5.30 13.55
C GLN A 198 11.98 -5.76 15.01
N GLY A 199 12.97 -5.50 15.88
CA GLY A 199 12.87 -5.73 17.33
C GLY A 199 13.11 -4.44 18.10
N GLY A 200 12.04 -3.89 18.69
CA GLY A 200 12.18 -2.99 19.84
C GLY A 200 12.84 -3.74 20.99
N ALA A 201 13.65 -3.04 21.77
CA ALA A 201 14.25 -3.57 22.97
C ALA A 201 13.13 -4.00 23.93
N HIS A 202 12.85 -5.30 24.05
CA HIS A 202 12.47 -6.04 25.28
C HIS A 202 12.03 -7.48 24.94
N GLY A 203 12.30 -8.39 25.88
CA GLY A 203 12.39 -9.86 25.75
C GLY A 203 11.32 -10.57 24.93
N VAL A 204 11.74 -11.43 23.99
CA VAL A 204 10.96 -12.60 23.54
C VAL A 204 11.94 -13.76 23.40
N SER A 205 11.76 -14.79 24.23
CA SER A 205 12.57 -16.00 24.24
C SER A 205 12.12 -16.92 23.09
N ARG A 206 13.07 -17.52 22.37
CA ARG A 206 12.92 -18.51 21.26
C ARG A 206 12.82 -18.06 19.80
N ALA A 207 12.81 -16.76 19.49
CA ALA A 207 13.05 -16.31 18.11
C ALA A 207 14.41 -15.60 18.03
N GLN A 208 15.31 -16.07 17.17
CA GLN A 208 16.58 -15.37 16.91
C GLN A 208 16.25 -13.97 16.37
N ARG A 209 16.37 -12.97 17.25
CA ARG A 209 16.30 -11.56 16.89
C ARG A 209 17.28 -11.34 15.75
N CYS A 210 16.79 -10.74 14.67
CA CYS A 210 17.64 -10.34 13.55
C CYS A 210 17.54 -8.85 13.31
N LEU A 211 18.42 -8.10 13.97
CA LEU A 211 18.75 -6.77 13.48
C LEU A 211 19.67 -6.93 12.27
N CYS A 212 19.06 -7.19 11.10
CA CYS A 212 19.81 -7.30 9.86
C CYS A 212 20.54 -5.98 9.56
N ARG A 213 21.86 -6.03 9.41
CA ARG A 213 22.69 -4.99 8.79
C ARG A 213 22.83 -5.32 7.30
N LYS A 214 22.66 -4.30 6.47
CA LYS A 214 23.08 -4.35 5.05
C LYS A 214 24.61 -4.41 5.05
N LEU A 215 25.18 -5.37 4.33
CA LEU A 215 26.64 -5.45 4.10
C LEU A 215 27.07 -4.30 3.19
#